data_AF-A0A0V1MFC8-F1
#
_entry.id   AF-A0A0V1MFC8-F1
#
_cell.length_a   1.000
_cell.length_b   1.000
_cell.length_c   1.000
_cell.angle_alpha   90.00
_cell.angle_beta   90.00
_cell.angle_gamma   90.00
#
_symmetry.space_group_name_H-M   'P 1'
#
loop_
_entity.id
_entity.type
_entity.pdbx_description
1 polymer ?
#
loop_
_entity_poly.entity_id
_entity_poly.type
_entity_poly.pdbx_seq_one_letter_code
_entity_poly.pdbx_strand_id
1 'polypeptide(L)'
;MSPTLFLCACMIFFSCFHESVFADPTPVVMWHGMGDTCCSPGSLGAIISVLEREIPGIYVNDVCNQIANDKHLQNGYHAIGFSQGSQFLRAVAQRCPLPPMRNYISIGGQHQGVFGLPRCQGSIKLCNFARMLLNYGAYVHVIQAQYWHDPLDENTYRDKSIFLAEINNEKVLNQTYVENLQKLQNMVMIKFTRDSMVVPPESSWFGFYAPGQAIDVIPLKETELYKNDRLGLLQMEKDGKLHFLETNGDHLQFTEKFFISEVVNKFIK
;
A
#
# COMPACT_ATOMS: atom_id res chain seq x y z
N MET A 1 20.71 85.69 -12.17
CA MET A 1 20.53 84.50 -11.30
C MET A 1 19.15 83.93 -11.58
N SER A 2 19.11 82.80 -12.28
CA SER A 2 17.91 81.95 -12.45
C SER A 2 18.44 80.54 -12.70
N PRO A 3 18.16 79.54 -11.84
CA PRO A 3 18.63 78.20 -12.06
C PRO A 3 17.59 77.43 -12.90
N THR A 4 18.02 76.91 -14.04
CA THR A 4 17.27 75.96 -14.85
C THR A 4 17.24 74.61 -14.13
N LEU A 5 16.07 74.18 -13.68
CA LEU A 5 15.87 72.90 -13.00
C LEU A 5 15.77 71.77 -14.05
N PHE A 6 16.78 70.91 -14.13
CA PHE A 6 16.72 69.66 -14.89
C PHE A 6 15.85 68.66 -14.12
N LEU A 7 14.66 68.33 -14.64
CA LEU A 7 13.89 67.17 -14.17
C LEU A 7 14.57 65.89 -14.69
N CYS A 8 15.24 65.17 -13.79
CA CYS A 8 15.66 63.80 -14.05
C CYS A 8 14.47 62.87 -13.78
N ALA A 9 13.78 62.46 -14.84
CA ALA A 9 12.73 61.44 -14.74
C ALA A 9 13.39 60.08 -14.45
N CYS A 10 13.42 59.68 -13.18
CA CYS A 10 13.69 58.29 -12.80
C CYS A 10 12.51 57.44 -13.30
N MET A 11 12.68 56.79 -14.46
CA MET A 11 11.88 55.63 -14.80
C MET A 11 12.21 54.52 -13.80
N ILE A 12 11.39 54.40 -12.76
CA ILE A 12 11.38 53.22 -11.89
C ILE A 12 10.87 52.08 -12.76
N PHE A 13 11.80 51.31 -13.33
CA PHE A 13 11.52 49.97 -13.81
C PHE A 13 11.05 49.17 -12.59
N PHE A 14 9.73 49.03 -12.44
CA PHE A 14 9.14 47.96 -11.65
C PHE A 14 9.46 46.65 -12.37
N SER A 15 10.68 46.15 -12.15
CA SER A 15 10.99 44.75 -12.37
C SER A 15 10.08 43.98 -11.42
N CYS A 16 8.95 43.48 -11.93
CA CYS A 16 8.24 42.38 -11.31
C CYS A 16 9.24 41.24 -11.17
N PHE A 17 9.93 41.17 -10.03
CA PHE A 17 10.50 39.92 -9.56
C PHE A 17 9.33 39.01 -9.29
N HIS A 18 8.94 38.26 -10.32
CA HIS A 18 8.13 37.07 -10.15
C HIS A 18 9.07 36.07 -9.46
N GLU A 19 9.10 36.08 -8.12
CA GLU A 19 9.58 34.92 -7.38
C GLU A 19 8.70 33.76 -7.86
N SER A 20 9.28 32.91 -8.71
CA SER A 20 8.76 31.58 -8.94
C SER A 20 8.83 30.88 -7.59
N VAL A 21 7.75 30.96 -6.82
CA VAL A 21 7.52 30.09 -5.66
C VAL A 21 7.39 28.69 -6.22
N PHE A 22 8.53 28.01 -6.38
CA PHE A 22 8.55 26.58 -6.60
C PHE A 22 7.99 25.95 -5.32
N ALA A 23 6.74 25.49 -5.38
CA ALA A 23 6.19 24.69 -4.31
C ALA A 23 7.09 23.45 -4.13
N ASP A 24 7.55 23.22 -2.90
CA ASP A 24 8.36 22.04 -2.61
C ASP A 24 7.60 20.77 -3.04
N PRO A 25 8.29 19.77 -3.61
CA PRO A 25 7.63 18.54 -4.04
C PRO A 25 6.97 17.86 -2.85
N THR A 26 5.80 17.26 -3.09
CA THR A 26 5.09 16.50 -2.06
C THR A 26 5.98 15.33 -1.62
N PRO A 27 6.27 15.16 -0.32
CA PRO A 27 7.17 14.11 0.16
C PRO A 27 6.64 12.71 -0.14
N VAL A 28 7.55 11.74 -0.27
CA VAL A 28 7.22 10.33 -0.53
C VAL A 28 7.65 9.47 0.66
N VAL A 29 6.71 8.75 1.26
CA VAL A 29 6.96 7.70 2.25
C VAL A 29 7.07 6.35 1.54
N MET A 30 8.15 5.62 1.78
CA MET A 30 8.34 4.28 1.21
C MET A 30 8.35 3.21 2.30
N TRP A 31 7.65 2.10 2.08
CA TRP A 31 7.65 0.96 3.00
C TRP A 31 7.97 -0.34 2.25
N HIS A 32 9.10 -0.96 2.60
CA HIS A 32 9.55 -2.23 2.04
C HIS A 32 8.98 -3.45 2.77
N GLY A 33 9.12 -4.63 2.15
CA GLY A 33 8.70 -5.90 2.74
C GLY A 33 9.77 -6.62 3.55
N MET A 34 9.49 -7.87 3.94
CA MET A 34 10.43 -8.72 4.67
C MET A 34 11.64 -9.06 3.80
N GLY A 35 12.85 -8.94 4.37
CA GLY A 35 14.11 -9.35 3.73
C GLY A 35 15.14 -8.25 3.53
N ASP A 36 14.83 -7.00 3.86
CA ASP A 36 15.75 -5.87 3.76
C ASP A 36 16.50 -5.56 5.07
N THR A 37 17.66 -4.93 4.94
CA THR A 37 18.72 -4.77 5.96
C THR A 37 18.44 -3.72 7.05
N CYS A 38 17.29 -3.78 7.71
CA CYS A 38 16.99 -2.94 8.89
C CYS A 38 17.14 -3.71 10.24
N CYS A 39 16.93 -5.03 10.26
CA CYS A 39 16.64 -5.76 11.52
C CYS A 39 17.60 -6.92 11.82
N SER A 40 18.80 -6.63 12.32
CA SER A 40 19.73 -7.66 12.78
C SER A 40 19.16 -8.46 13.99
N PRO A 41 19.27 -9.80 14.00
CA PRO A 41 18.64 -10.67 15.02
C PRO A 41 19.10 -10.45 16.48
N GLY A 42 20.24 -9.76 16.68
CA GLY A 42 20.82 -9.50 18.00
C GLY A 42 20.46 -8.15 18.63
N SER A 43 19.54 -7.38 18.05
CA SER A 43 19.22 -6.01 18.51
C SER A 43 17.71 -5.73 18.44
N LEU A 44 17.27 -4.63 17.82
CA LEU A 44 15.87 -4.22 17.68
C LEU A 44 14.95 -5.34 17.16
N GLY A 45 15.46 -6.27 16.34
CA GLY A 45 14.70 -7.43 15.85
C GLY A 45 14.12 -8.32 16.97
N ALA A 46 14.84 -8.55 18.06
CA ALA A 46 14.35 -9.36 19.17
C ALA A 46 13.25 -8.66 19.97
N ILE A 47 13.36 -7.34 20.15
CA ILE A 47 12.37 -6.50 20.85
C ILE A 47 11.12 -6.35 19.99
N ILE A 48 11.31 -6.10 18.70
CA ILE A 48 10.25 -6.07 17.69
C ILE A 48 9.46 -7.38 17.67
N SER A 49 10.11 -8.55 17.65
CA SER A 49 9.41 -9.84 17.68
C SER A 49 8.68 -10.13 19.00
N VAL A 50 9.04 -9.45 20.09
CA VAL A 50 8.27 -9.49 21.35
C VAL A 50 7.08 -8.54 21.25
N LEU A 51 7.27 -7.31 20.79
CA LEU A 51 6.19 -6.33 20.62
C LEU A 51 5.13 -6.80 19.61
N GLU A 52 5.53 -7.47 18.53
CA GLU A 52 4.64 -8.13 17.57
C GLU A 52 3.77 -9.22 18.18
N ARG A 53 4.33 -9.98 19.13
CA ARG A 53 3.66 -11.09 19.79
C ARG A 53 2.64 -10.59 20.79
N GLU A 54 3.02 -9.57 21.56
CA GLU A 54 2.21 -9.05 22.66
C GLU A 54 1.20 -7.99 22.21
N ILE A 55 1.45 -7.27 21.09
CA ILE A 55 0.61 -6.15 20.62
C ILE A 55 0.34 -6.24 19.11
N PRO A 56 -0.77 -6.89 18.70
CA PRO A 56 -1.23 -6.90 17.32
C PRO A 56 -1.36 -5.49 16.71
N GLY A 57 -0.71 -5.25 15.57
CA GLY A 57 -0.80 -3.98 14.84
C GLY A 57 0.16 -2.87 15.29
N ILE A 58 1.08 -3.16 16.21
CA ILE A 58 2.04 -2.18 16.77
C ILE A 58 2.81 -1.39 15.69
N TYR A 59 3.26 -2.05 14.62
CA TYR A 59 3.98 -1.38 13.53
C TYR A 59 3.19 -0.31 12.80
N VAL A 60 1.91 -0.57 12.53
CA VAL A 60 1.07 0.40 11.83
C VAL A 60 0.84 1.60 12.73
N ASN A 61 0.64 1.38 14.03
CA ASN A 61 0.49 2.47 15.00
C ASN A 61 1.79 3.27 15.17
N ASP A 62 2.94 2.61 15.23
CA ASP A 62 4.24 3.27 15.30
C ASP A 62 4.52 4.11 14.04
N VAL A 63 4.17 3.60 12.85
CA VAL A 63 4.31 4.36 11.61
C VAL A 63 3.30 5.49 11.53
N CYS A 64 2.03 5.29 11.95
CA CYS A 64 1.06 6.37 12.07
C CYS A 64 1.58 7.50 12.98
N ASN A 65 2.18 7.16 14.11
CA ASN A 65 2.76 8.14 15.04
C ASN A 65 3.98 8.86 14.45
N GLN A 66 4.86 8.14 13.76
CA GLN A 66 6.01 8.75 13.08
C GLN A 66 5.55 9.73 11.99
N ILE A 67 4.60 9.31 11.15
CA ILE A 67 4.04 10.13 10.07
C ILE A 67 3.32 11.36 10.64
N ALA A 68 2.54 11.18 11.70
CA ALA A 68 1.80 12.26 12.35
C ALA A 68 2.71 13.33 12.97
N ASN A 69 3.88 12.94 13.48
CA ASN A 69 4.82 13.86 14.14
C ASN A 69 5.85 14.49 13.19
N ASP A 70 5.93 14.02 11.94
CA ASP A 70 6.82 14.60 10.95
C ASP A 70 6.25 15.91 10.38
N LYS A 71 6.93 17.02 10.64
CA LYS A 71 6.53 18.36 10.20
C LYS A 71 6.53 18.51 8.68
N HIS A 72 7.34 17.74 7.96
CA HIS A 72 7.42 17.79 6.50
C HIS A 72 6.21 17.11 5.84
N LEU A 73 5.55 16.18 6.53
CA LEU A 73 4.41 15.44 5.99
C LEU A 73 3.07 16.16 6.22
N GLN A 74 3.02 17.23 7.02
CA GLN A 74 1.76 17.87 7.46
C GLN A 74 0.89 18.40 6.31
N ASN A 75 1.52 18.80 5.19
CA ASN A 75 0.81 19.27 3.99
C ASN A 75 0.37 18.12 3.05
N GLY A 76 0.52 16.89 3.50
CA GLY A 76 0.23 15.66 2.78
C GLY A 76 1.46 15.05 2.11
N TYR A 77 1.37 13.76 1.79
CA TYR A 77 2.46 12.95 1.27
C TYR A 77 1.97 11.90 0.27
N HIS A 78 2.85 11.44 -0.62
CA HIS A 78 2.62 10.24 -1.42
C HIS A 78 3.19 9.02 -0.70
N ALA A 79 2.63 7.85 -0.93
CA ALA A 79 3.08 6.61 -0.30
C ALA A 79 3.36 5.54 -1.36
N ILE A 80 4.53 4.89 -1.29
CA ILE A 80 4.90 3.76 -2.15
C ILE A 80 5.19 2.54 -1.29
N GLY A 81 4.36 1.51 -1.42
CA GLY A 81 4.56 0.23 -0.77
C GLY A 81 5.16 -0.79 -1.72
N PHE A 82 6.08 -1.60 -1.21
CA PHE A 82 6.67 -2.73 -1.94
C PHE A 82 6.28 -4.03 -1.25
N SER A 83 5.77 -4.99 -2.02
CA SER A 83 5.35 -6.29 -1.51
C SER A 83 4.42 -6.12 -0.29
N GLN A 84 4.71 -6.73 0.86
CA GLN A 84 3.88 -6.59 2.06
C GLN A 84 3.71 -5.15 2.58
N GLY A 85 4.70 -4.28 2.32
CA GLY A 85 4.63 -2.87 2.72
C GLY A 85 3.45 -2.14 2.08
N SER A 86 2.95 -2.66 0.96
CA SER A 86 1.74 -2.16 0.31
C SER A 86 0.52 -2.27 1.22
N GLN A 87 0.12 -3.47 1.65
CA GLN A 87 -1.07 -3.58 2.52
C GLN A 87 -0.89 -2.89 3.88
N PHE A 88 0.34 -2.71 4.36
CA PHE A 88 0.61 -1.91 5.56
C PHE A 88 0.36 -0.42 5.33
N LEU A 89 0.84 0.15 4.24
CA LEU A 89 0.54 1.55 3.88
C LEU A 89 -0.94 1.75 3.56
N ARG A 90 -1.63 0.76 3.01
CA ARG A 90 -3.10 0.80 2.88
C ARG A 90 -3.77 0.86 4.25
N ALA A 91 -3.30 0.07 5.21
CA ALA A 91 -3.80 0.14 6.59
C ALA A 91 -3.53 1.50 7.24
N VAL A 92 -2.36 2.12 6.99
CA VAL A 92 -2.07 3.51 7.39
C VAL A 92 -3.11 4.47 6.81
N ALA A 93 -3.38 4.40 5.50
CA ALA A 93 -4.39 5.24 4.85
C ALA A 93 -5.78 5.07 5.49
N GLN A 94 -6.17 3.85 5.86
CA GLN A 94 -7.45 3.56 6.49
C GLN A 94 -7.53 3.99 7.97
N ARG A 95 -6.45 3.82 8.74
CA ARG A 95 -6.43 3.99 10.20
C ARG A 95 -6.03 5.40 10.66
N CYS A 96 -5.09 6.04 9.98
CA CYS A 96 -4.54 7.34 10.37
C CYS A 96 -4.54 8.30 9.17
N PRO A 97 -5.68 9.00 8.91
CA PRO A 97 -5.84 9.86 7.75
C PRO A 97 -5.13 11.21 7.85
N LEU A 98 -4.40 11.46 8.95
CA LEU A 98 -3.71 12.71 9.22
C LEU A 98 -2.23 12.44 9.54
N PRO A 99 -1.29 13.13 8.87
CA PRO A 99 -1.47 13.97 7.68
C PRO A 99 -2.05 13.22 6.46
N PRO A 100 -2.60 13.94 5.46
CA PRO A 100 -3.32 13.29 4.37
C PRO A 100 -2.38 12.59 3.38
N MET A 101 -2.56 11.27 3.23
CA MET A 101 -1.97 10.53 2.11
C MET A 101 -2.68 10.94 0.80
N ARG A 102 -1.92 11.40 -0.20
CA ARG A 102 -2.44 11.87 -1.50
C ARG A 102 -2.54 10.74 -2.51
N ASN A 103 -1.40 10.24 -2.98
CA ASN A 103 -1.34 9.11 -3.92
C ASN A 103 -0.74 7.92 -3.20
N TYR A 104 -1.40 6.78 -3.34
CA TYR A 104 -0.96 5.50 -2.81
C TYR A 104 -0.57 4.58 -3.98
N ILE A 105 0.67 4.13 -4.00
CA ILE A 105 1.22 3.26 -5.03
C ILE A 105 1.62 1.93 -4.38
N SER A 106 0.94 0.86 -4.77
CA SER A 106 1.19 -0.51 -4.35
C SER A 106 1.98 -1.23 -5.44
N ILE A 107 3.21 -1.65 -5.13
CA ILE A 107 4.08 -2.38 -6.06
C ILE A 107 4.15 -3.84 -5.64
N GLY A 108 3.38 -4.69 -6.31
CA GLY A 108 3.28 -6.13 -6.01
C GLY A 108 2.67 -6.43 -4.64
N GLY A 109 1.75 -5.60 -4.16
CA GLY A 109 1.10 -5.79 -2.86
C GLY A 109 0.22 -7.04 -2.78
N GLN A 110 -0.17 -7.45 -1.57
CA GLN A 110 -1.06 -8.61 -1.38
C GLN A 110 -2.34 -8.18 -0.68
N HIS A 111 -3.20 -7.45 -1.40
CA HIS A 111 -4.36 -6.81 -0.81
C HIS A 111 -5.49 -7.75 -0.39
N GLN A 112 -5.55 -8.95 -0.98
CA GLN A 112 -6.38 -10.07 -0.53
C GLN A 112 -5.56 -11.14 0.19
N GLY A 113 -4.31 -10.84 0.56
CA GLY A 113 -3.43 -11.79 1.23
C GLY A 113 -2.83 -12.82 0.29
N VAL A 114 -2.32 -13.90 0.89
CA VAL A 114 -1.70 -15.01 0.17
C VAL A 114 -2.24 -16.34 0.67
N PHE A 115 -2.28 -17.32 -0.22
CA PHE A 115 -2.61 -18.71 0.08
C PHE A 115 -1.67 -19.69 -0.61
N GLY A 116 -0.37 -19.42 -0.55
CA GLY A 116 0.63 -20.29 -1.17
C GLY A 116 2.04 -19.98 -0.68
N LEU A 117 2.94 -20.90 -0.97
CA LEU A 117 4.37 -20.74 -0.70
C LEU A 117 5.08 -20.13 -1.92
N PRO A 118 6.03 -19.21 -1.72
CA PRO A 118 6.85 -18.68 -2.80
C PRO A 118 7.48 -19.79 -3.64
N ARG A 119 7.45 -19.61 -4.96
CA ARG A 119 8.03 -20.50 -5.99
C ARG A 119 7.45 -21.91 -6.03
N CYS A 120 6.30 -22.17 -5.40
CA CYS A 120 5.62 -23.44 -5.59
C CYS A 120 4.66 -23.41 -6.79
N GLN A 121 5.23 -23.46 -7.98
CA GLN A 121 4.52 -23.82 -9.21
C GLN A 121 4.78 -25.31 -9.50
N GLY A 122 3.96 -26.22 -8.97
CA GLY A 122 3.80 -27.56 -9.57
C GLY A 122 4.22 -28.82 -8.79
N SER A 123 4.54 -28.79 -7.49
CA SER A 123 4.66 -30.05 -6.70
C SER A 123 3.55 -30.18 -5.64
N ILE A 124 2.47 -30.84 -6.04
CA ILE A 124 1.18 -30.85 -5.33
C ILE A 124 1.25 -31.46 -3.92
N LYS A 125 2.11 -32.45 -3.66
CA LYS A 125 2.08 -33.18 -2.37
C LYS A 125 2.89 -32.52 -1.25
N LEU A 126 4.09 -32.02 -1.53
CA LEU A 126 4.96 -31.41 -0.51
C LEU A 126 4.49 -29.98 -0.19
N CYS A 127 4.01 -29.23 -1.18
CA CYS A 127 3.44 -27.90 -0.96
C CYS A 127 2.09 -27.94 -0.25
N ASN A 128 1.26 -28.97 -0.46
CA ASN A 128 0.02 -29.14 0.32
C ASN A 128 0.30 -29.52 1.78
N PHE A 129 1.34 -30.33 2.04
CA PHE A 129 1.76 -30.66 3.41
C PHE A 129 2.29 -29.43 4.16
N ALA A 130 3.08 -28.58 3.48
CA ALA A 130 3.56 -27.32 4.06
C ALA A 130 2.44 -26.27 4.22
N ARG A 131 1.45 -26.19 3.31
CA ARG A 131 0.22 -25.40 3.49
C ARG A 131 -0.60 -25.87 4.70
N MET A 132 -0.72 -27.18 4.89
CA MET A 132 -1.45 -27.76 6.04
C MET A 132 -0.74 -27.47 7.38
N LEU A 133 0.60 -27.54 7.41
CA LEU A 133 1.40 -27.15 8.58
C LEU A 133 1.31 -25.65 8.86
N LEU A 134 1.28 -24.82 7.81
CA LEU A 134 1.02 -23.39 7.95
C LEU A 134 -0.42 -23.12 8.41
N ASN A 135 -1.45 -23.85 8.00
CA ASN A 135 -2.81 -23.63 8.54
C ASN A 135 -2.91 -23.90 10.06
N TYR A 136 -2.11 -24.82 10.59
CA TYR A 136 -2.01 -25.05 12.04
C TYR A 136 -1.12 -24.01 12.74
N GLY A 137 -0.17 -23.40 12.02
CA GLY A 137 0.83 -22.45 12.52
C GLY A 137 0.62 -20.96 12.13
N ALA A 138 -0.30 -20.64 11.23
CA ALA A 138 -0.53 -19.31 10.66
C ALA A 138 -1.43 -18.46 11.57
N TYR A 139 -1.98 -19.06 12.62
CA TYR A 139 -2.58 -18.34 13.74
C TYR A 139 -1.58 -18.16 14.89
N VAL A 140 -0.29 -18.36 14.62
CA VAL A 140 0.83 -18.11 15.52
C VAL A 140 1.56 -16.87 15.02
N HIS A 141 1.85 -15.94 15.93
CA HIS A 141 2.30 -14.56 15.71
C HIS A 141 3.53 -14.39 14.80
N VAL A 142 3.32 -14.42 13.49
CA VAL A 142 4.32 -14.15 12.45
C VAL A 142 3.73 -13.14 11.46
N ILE A 143 4.52 -12.18 10.95
CA ILE A 143 4.01 -11.11 10.08
C ILE A 143 3.28 -11.66 8.84
N GLN A 144 3.79 -12.73 8.25
CA GLN A 144 3.17 -13.40 7.10
C GLN A 144 1.84 -14.07 7.43
N ALA A 145 1.65 -14.46 8.69
CA ALA A 145 0.40 -15.03 9.19
C ALA A 145 -0.74 -13.99 9.24
N GLN A 146 -0.40 -12.71 9.40
CA GLN A 146 -1.38 -11.62 9.52
C GLN A 146 -2.11 -11.31 8.21
N TYR A 147 -1.58 -11.76 7.07
CA TYR A 147 -2.24 -11.67 5.76
C TYR A 147 -2.30 -13.02 5.03
N TRP A 148 -2.24 -14.12 5.80
CA TRP A 148 -2.67 -15.42 5.30
C TRP A 148 -4.19 -15.42 5.15
N HIS A 149 -4.66 -15.85 3.98
CA HIS A 149 -6.08 -15.89 3.65
C HIS A 149 -6.39 -17.28 3.12
N ASP A 150 -7.04 -18.11 3.94
CA ASP A 150 -7.42 -19.47 3.55
C ASP A 150 -8.80 -19.46 2.85
N PRO A 151 -8.87 -19.62 1.52
CA PRO A 151 -10.13 -19.65 0.80
C PRO A 151 -10.92 -20.95 1.04
N LEU A 152 -10.31 -22.01 1.60
CA LEU A 152 -11.00 -23.25 1.95
C LEU A 152 -11.79 -23.11 3.25
N ASP A 153 -11.35 -22.23 4.16
CA ASP A 153 -12.00 -21.94 5.43
C ASP A 153 -12.06 -20.43 5.69
N GLU A 154 -12.86 -19.77 4.86
CA GLU A 154 -13.17 -18.35 4.95
C GLU A 154 -13.68 -17.94 6.33
N ASN A 155 -14.47 -18.78 7.00
CA ASN A 155 -15.01 -18.45 8.31
C ASN A 155 -13.89 -18.31 9.34
N THR A 156 -12.95 -19.26 9.38
CA THR A 156 -11.78 -19.16 10.26
C THR A 156 -10.87 -18.00 9.87
N TYR A 157 -10.65 -17.74 8.58
CA TYR A 157 -9.89 -16.57 8.11
C TYR A 157 -10.51 -15.28 8.63
N ARG A 158 -11.81 -15.06 8.36
CA ARG A 158 -12.53 -13.90 8.87
C ARG A 158 -12.41 -13.83 10.37
N ASP A 159 -12.54 -14.98 11.05
CA ASP A 159 -12.59 -15.03 12.50
C ASP A 159 -11.30 -14.72 13.23
N LYS A 160 -10.18 -15.19 12.69
CA LYS A 160 -8.88 -15.17 13.36
C LYS A 160 -7.88 -14.20 12.75
N SER A 161 -8.08 -13.72 11.53
CA SER A 161 -7.18 -12.73 10.93
C SER A 161 -7.35 -11.38 11.64
N ILE A 162 -6.32 -11.01 12.41
CA ILE A 162 -6.29 -9.78 13.22
C ILE A 162 -5.89 -8.53 12.41
N PHE A 163 -5.52 -8.70 11.14
CA PHE A 163 -5.03 -7.61 10.30
C PHE A 163 -5.77 -7.58 8.97
N LEU A 164 -5.55 -8.57 8.10
CA LEU A 164 -6.09 -8.53 6.74
C LEU A 164 -7.62 -8.52 6.73
N ALA A 165 -8.27 -9.39 7.52
CA ALA A 165 -9.73 -9.42 7.59
C ALA A 165 -10.31 -8.12 8.17
N GLU A 166 -9.59 -7.45 9.07
CA GLU A 166 -9.98 -6.16 9.63
C GLU A 166 -9.89 -5.05 8.57
N ILE A 167 -8.73 -4.89 7.91
CA ILE A 167 -8.55 -3.83 6.91
C ILE A 167 -9.32 -4.10 5.60
N ASN A 168 -9.85 -5.31 5.41
CA ASN A 168 -10.76 -5.65 4.30
C ASN A 168 -12.23 -5.58 4.70
N ASN A 169 -12.55 -5.12 5.91
CA ASN A 169 -13.93 -5.04 6.42
C ASN A 169 -14.67 -6.39 6.30
N GLU A 170 -14.00 -7.52 6.54
CA GLU A 170 -14.58 -8.86 6.35
C GLU A 170 -15.71 -9.15 7.36
N LYS A 171 -15.48 -8.84 8.65
CA LYS A 171 -16.49 -9.06 9.70
C LYS A 171 -17.45 -7.88 9.84
N VAL A 172 -16.90 -6.73 10.21
CA VAL A 172 -17.64 -5.52 10.56
C VAL A 172 -17.23 -4.44 9.59
N LEU A 173 -18.22 -3.77 8.98
CA LEU A 173 -17.97 -2.64 8.11
C LEU A 173 -17.52 -1.45 8.96
N ASN A 174 -16.23 -1.11 8.88
CA ASN A 174 -15.71 0.12 9.46
C ASN A 174 -15.87 1.25 8.43
N GLN A 175 -16.88 2.12 8.64
CA GLN A 175 -17.16 3.23 7.73
C GLN A 175 -16.02 4.24 7.66
N THR A 176 -15.30 4.47 8.76
CA THR A 176 -14.14 5.37 8.80
C THR A 176 -13.03 4.88 7.87
N TYR A 177 -12.84 3.56 7.74
CA TYR A 177 -11.86 3.00 6.80
C TYR A 177 -12.23 3.29 5.34
N VAL A 178 -13.53 3.18 5.01
CA VAL A 178 -14.05 3.50 3.68
C VAL A 178 -13.83 4.98 3.39
N GLU A 179 -14.28 5.86 4.29
CA GLU A 179 -14.14 7.32 4.16
C GLU A 179 -12.69 7.76 4.04
N ASN A 180 -11.78 7.15 4.80
CA ASN A 180 -10.37 7.50 4.74
C ASN A 180 -9.72 7.05 3.43
N LEU A 181 -10.07 5.87 2.92
CA LEU A 181 -9.56 5.41 1.62
C LEU A 181 -10.07 6.29 0.47
N GLN A 182 -11.30 6.80 0.54
CA GLN A 182 -11.83 7.77 -0.43
C GLN A 182 -11.07 9.09 -0.50
N LYS A 183 -10.31 9.45 0.55
CA LYS A 183 -9.51 10.69 0.57
C LYS A 183 -8.28 10.61 -0.34
N LEU A 184 -7.87 9.40 -0.73
CA LEU A 184 -6.80 9.24 -1.72
C LEU A 184 -7.21 9.92 -3.04
N GLN A 185 -6.26 10.63 -3.63
CA GLN A 185 -6.38 11.17 -4.97
C GLN A 185 -6.26 10.05 -6.00
N ASN A 186 -5.27 9.16 -5.83
CA ASN A 186 -5.10 7.97 -6.65
C ASN A 186 -4.64 6.78 -5.81
N MET A 187 -5.13 5.61 -6.17
CA MET A 187 -4.66 4.31 -5.71
C MET A 187 -4.21 3.50 -6.91
N VAL A 188 -2.89 3.36 -7.03
CA VAL A 188 -2.21 2.69 -8.15
C VAL A 188 -1.76 1.32 -7.69
N MET A 189 -2.16 0.27 -8.39
CA MET A 189 -1.81 -1.11 -8.05
C MET A 189 -1.04 -1.73 -9.20
N ILE A 190 0.19 -2.14 -8.93
CA ILE A 190 1.10 -2.73 -9.93
C ILE A 190 1.21 -4.23 -9.70
N LYS A 191 0.89 -5.01 -10.73
CA LYS A 191 1.02 -6.47 -10.76
C LYS A 191 2.17 -6.90 -11.69
N PHE A 192 2.89 -7.95 -11.30
CA PHE A 192 3.95 -8.56 -12.11
C PHE A 192 3.41 -9.76 -12.88
N THR A 193 3.66 -9.82 -14.19
CA THR A 193 3.12 -10.88 -15.07
C THR A 193 3.66 -12.28 -14.78
N ARG A 194 4.85 -12.37 -14.16
CA ARG A 194 5.53 -13.63 -13.86
C ARG A 194 5.88 -13.72 -12.38
N ASP A 195 5.04 -13.15 -11.52
CA ASP A 195 5.25 -13.18 -10.07
C ASP A 195 5.28 -14.62 -9.56
N SER A 196 6.44 -15.05 -9.05
CA SER A 196 6.63 -16.35 -8.43
C SER A 196 6.51 -16.30 -6.90
N MET A 197 6.36 -15.12 -6.31
CA MET A 197 6.37 -14.91 -4.85
C MET A 197 4.96 -14.76 -4.29
N VAL A 198 4.10 -13.97 -4.93
CA VAL A 198 2.73 -13.71 -4.50
C VAL A 198 1.81 -14.77 -5.09
N VAL A 199 1.09 -15.51 -4.23
CA VAL A 199 0.19 -16.58 -4.65
C VAL A 199 -1.19 -16.35 -4.01
N PRO A 200 -2.24 -16.02 -4.79
CA PRO A 200 -2.23 -15.80 -6.24
C PRO A 200 -1.70 -14.39 -6.63
N PRO A 201 -1.00 -14.21 -7.77
CA PRO A 201 -0.50 -12.91 -8.23
C PRO A 201 -1.58 -11.82 -8.35
N GLU A 202 -2.81 -12.24 -8.64
CA GLU A 202 -4.01 -11.40 -8.73
C GLU A 202 -4.31 -10.65 -7.43
N SER A 203 -3.78 -11.11 -6.28
CA SER A 203 -3.87 -10.35 -5.03
C SER A 203 -3.23 -8.96 -5.12
N SER A 204 -2.33 -8.71 -6.08
CA SER A 204 -1.79 -7.37 -6.36
C SER A 204 -2.86 -6.40 -6.86
N TRP A 205 -3.93 -6.92 -7.44
CA TRP A 205 -5.09 -6.17 -7.94
C TRP A 205 -6.38 -6.50 -7.18
N PHE A 206 -6.27 -6.92 -5.91
CA PHE A 206 -7.40 -7.36 -5.07
C PHE A 206 -8.20 -8.58 -5.61
N GLY A 207 -7.69 -9.29 -6.63
CA GLY A 207 -8.24 -10.59 -6.98
C GLY A 207 -7.81 -11.66 -5.97
N PHE A 208 -8.56 -12.76 -5.89
CA PHE A 208 -8.20 -13.88 -5.02
C PHE A 208 -8.86 -15.19 -5.49
N TYR A 209 -8.56 -16.30 -4.82
CA TYR A 209 -9.27 -17.55 -5.05
C TYR A 209 -10.78 -17.39 -4.79
N ALA A 210 -11.61 -18.02 -5.62
CA ALA A 210 -13.04 -18.11 -5.34
C ALA A 210 -13.28 -18.87 -4.01
N PRO A 211 -14.26 -18.47 -3.18
CA PRO A 211 -14.51 -19.09 -1.88
C PRO A 211 -14.76 -20.61 -1.96
N GLY A 212 -14.22 -21.35 -1.00
CA GLY A 212 -14.38 -22.80 -0.85
C GLY A 212 -13.38 -23.65 -1.65
N GLN A 213 -12.44 -23.04 -2.38
CA GLN A 213 -11.49 -23.75 -3.23
C GLN A 213 -10.18 -22.94 -3.42
N ALA A 214 -9.16 -23.51 -4.07
CA ALA A 214 -7.83 -22.89 -4.22
C ALA A 214 -7.20 -23.12 -5.61
N ILE A 215 -8.05 -23.13 -6.63
CA ILE A 215 -7.75 -23.38 -8.05
C ILE A 215 -8.17 -22.16 -8.86
N ASP A 216 -9.46 -21.84 -8.89
CA ASP A 216 -10.03 -20.74 -9.66
C ASP A 216 -9.79 -19.41 -8.97
N VAL A 217 -9.24 -18.44 -9.69
CA VAL A 217 -8.96 -17.09 -9.20
C VAL A 217 -9.94 -16.12 -9.85
N ILE A 218 -10.64 -15.33 -9.03
CA ILE A 218 -11.60 -14.32 -9.46
C ILE A 218 -10.99 -12.91 -9.35
N PRO A 219 -11.27 -12.02 -10.32
CA PRO A 219 -10.82 -10.63 -10.26
C PRO A 219 -11.58 -9.84 -9.18
N LEU A 220 -11.03 -8.69 -8.75
CA LEU A 220 -11.65 -7.78 -7.78
C LEU A 220 -13.15 -7.56 -8.05
N LYS A 221 -13.53 -7.32 -9.30
CA LYS A 221 -14.92 -6.98 -9.69
C LYS A 221 -15.93 -8.09 -9.40
N GLU A 222 -15.47 -9.33 -9.28
CA GLU A 222 -16.32 -10.49 -8.98
C GLU A 222 -16.40 -10.78 -7.48
N THR A 223 -15.56 -10.15 -6.66
CA THR A 223 -15.56 -10.34 -5.20
C THR A 223 -16.74 -9.64 -4.52
N GLU A 224 -17.20 -10.20 -3.39
CA GLU A 224 -18.23 -9.57 -2.55
C GLU A 224 -17.75 -8.24 -1.92
N LEU A 225 -16.43 -8.10 -1.72
CA LEU A 225 -15.81 -6.87 -1.24
C LEU A 225 -16.10 -5.69 -2.20
N TYR A 226 -15.99 -5.94 -3.52
CA TYR A 226 -16.23 -4.93 -4.53
C TYR A 226 -17.72 -4.73 -4.82
N LYS A 227 -18.48 -5.83 -4.98
CA LYS A 227 -19.91 -5.77 -5.30
C LYS A 227 -20.71 -5.03 -4.23
N ASN A 228 -20.36 -5.23 -2.96
CA ASN A 228 -20.99 -4.56 -1.82
C ASN A 228 -20.25 -3.28 -1.39
N ASP A 229 -19.25 -2.86 -2.16
CA ASP A 229 -18.42 -1.67 -1.94
C ASP A 229 -17.88 -1.51 -0.50
N ARG A 230 -17.47 -2.61 0.13
CA ARG A 230 -17.11 -2.66 1.55
C ARG A 230 -15.89 -1.81 1.92
N LEU A 231 -15.09 -1.43 0.93
CA LEU A 231 -13.94 -0.52 1.07
C LEU A 231 -14.09 0.78 0.26
N GLY A 232 -15.20 0.95 -0.48
CA GLY A 232 -15.35 2.09 -1.39
C GLY A 232 -14.58 1.96 -2.72
N LEU A 233 -14.06 0.77 -3.05
CA LEU A 233 -13.29 0.53 -4.28
C LEU A 233 -14.14 0.68 -5.55
N LEU A 234 -15.42 0.31 -5.52
CA LEU A 234 -16.34 0.54 -6.63
C LEU A 234 -16.51 2.05 -6.85
N GLN A 235 -16.67 2.83 -5.76
CA GLN A 235 -16.76 4.28 -5.87
C GLN A 235 -15.44 4.90 -6.37
N MET A 236 -14.28 4.45 -5.87
CA MET A 236 -12.99 4.95 -6.34
C MET A 236 -12.75 4.66 -7.82
N GLU A 237 -13.21 3.51 -8.35
CA GLU A 237 -13.12 3.23 -9.78
C GLU A 237 -14.01 4.19 -10.58
N LYS A 238 -15.26 4.44 -10.14
CA LYS A 238 -16.16 5.40 -10.77
C LYS A 238 -15.59 6.82 -10.79
N ASP A 239 -14.90 7.19 -9.72
CA ASP A 239 -14.23 8.50 -9.58
C ASP A 239 -12.91 8.59 -10.36
N GLY A 240 -12.47 7.52 -11.03
CA GLY A 240 -11.22 7.49 -11.78
C GLY A 240 -9.95 7.46 -10.90
N LYS A 241 -10.09 7.06 -9.62
CA LYS A 241 -8.99 7.02 -8.65
C LYS A 241 -8.26 5.68 -8.60
N LEU A 242 -8.87 4.58 -9.06
CA LEU A 242 -8.22 3.26 -9.12
C LEU A 242 -7.49 3.05 -10.45
N HIS A 243 -6.20 2.72 -10.36
CA HIS A 243 -5.35 2.47 -11.52
C HIS A 243 -4.70 1.08 -11.42
N PHE A 244 -4.89 0.27 -12.45
CA PHE A 244 -4.33 -1.09 -12.54
C PHE A 244 -3.20 -1.09 -13.57
N LEU A 245 -1.96 -1.22 -13.11
CA LEU A 245 -0.78 -1.29 -13.96
C LEU A 245 -0.17 -2.69 -13.92
N GLU A 246 0.33 -3.13 -15.06
CA GLU A 246 1.00 -4.43 -15.18
C GLU A 246 2.41 -4.22 -15.75
N THR A 247 3.38 -4.98 -15.23
CA THR A 247 4.76 -4.92 -15.74
C THR A 247 5.34 -6.31 -15.91
N ASN A 248 6.19 -6.45 -16.91
CA ASN A 248 6.82 -7.71 -17.24
C ASN A 248 8.02 -7.96 -16.32
N GLY A 249 7.96 -9.03 -15.53
CA GLY A 249 8.98 -9.32 -14.52
C GLY A 249 8.50 -10.35 -13.52
N ASP A 250 9.45 -10.91 -12.77
CA ASP A 250 9.14 -11.59 -11.51
C ASP A 250 8.93 -10.53 -10.40
N HIS A 251 8.65 -10.96 -9.19
CA HIS A 251 8.31 -10.10 -8.05
C HIS A 251 9.31 -8.95 -7.86
N LEU A 252 8.80 -7.70 -7.85
CA LEU A 252 9.56 -6.45 -7.72
C LEU A 252 10.60 -6.19 -8.83
N GLN A 253 10.58 -6.96 -9.92
CA GLN A 253 11.44 -6.73 -11.07
C GLN A 253 10.74 -5.83 -12.09
N PHE A 254 11.16 -4.58 -12.17
CA PHE A 254 10.70 -3.62 -13.16
C PHE A 254 11.85 -2.72 -13.62
N THR A 255 11.69 -2.12 -14.80
CA THR A 255 12.70 -1.20 -15.33
C THR A 255 12.52 0.20 -14.75
N GLU A 256 13.62 0.93 -14.61
CA GLU A 256 13.58 2.36 -14.25
C GLU A 256 12.71 3.16 -15.22
N LYS A 257 12.80 2.87 -16.52
CA LYS A 257 11.97 3.51 -17.56
C LYS A 257 10.48 3.35 -17.25
N PHE A 258 10.04 2.15 -16.92
CA PHE A 258 8.65 1.88 -16.53
C PHE A 258 8.26 2.69 -15.29
N PHE A 259 9.09 2.66 -14.25
CA PHE A 259 8.79 3.38 -13.01
C PHE A 259 8.66 4.90 -13.23
N ILE A 260 9.58 5.49 -14.01
CA ILE A 260 9.53 6.91 -14.33
C ILE A 260 8.28 7.26 -15.16
N SER A 261 7.99 6.49 -16.22
CA SER A 261 6.91 6.83 -17.14
C SER A 261 5.53 6.57 -16.57
N GLU A 262 5.36 5.46 -15.85
CA GLU A 262 4.05 5.00 -15.38
C GLU A 262 3.74 5.43 -13.96
N VAL A 263 4.76 5.67 -13.11
CA VAL A 263 4.55 6.07 -11.70
C VAL A 263 4.91 7.52 -11.49
N VAL A 264 6.18 7.89 -11.70
CA VAL A 264 6.69 9.22 -11.30
C VAL A 264 6.01 10.33 -12.08
N ASN A 265 5.99 10.25 -13.41
CA ASN A 265 5.45 11.31 -14.26
C ASN A 265 3.92 11.45 -14.19
N LYS A 266 3.21 10.42 -13.73
CA LYS A 266 1.74 10.40 -13.69
C LYS A 266 1.16 10.70 -12.31
N PHE A 267 1.87 10.30 -11.24
CA PHE A 267 1.31 10.29 -9.88
C PHE A 267 2.19 10.91 -8.80
N ILE A 268 3.43 11.32 -9.10
CA ILE A 268 4.35 11.87 -8.09
C ILE A 268 4.77 13.31 -8.41
N LYS A 269 5.12 13.58 -9.67
CA LYS A 269 5.54 14.90 -10.14
C LYS A 269 4.35 15.82 -10.36
#